data_AF-M3HIF2-F1
#
_entry.id   AF-M3HIF2-F1
#
_cell.length_a   1.000
_cell.length_b   1.000
_cell.length_c   1.000
_cell.angle_alpha   90.00
_cell.angle_beta   90.00
_cell.angle_gamma   90.00
#
_symmetry.space_group_name_H-M   'P 1'
#
loop_
_entity.id
_entity.type
_entity.pdbx_description
1 polymer ?
#
loop_
_entity_poly.entity_id
_entity_poly.type
_entity_poly.pdbx_seq_one_letter_code
_entity_poly.pdbx_strand_id
1 'polypeptide(L)' 'MEPAHIGPKEALEASSILHSSLILPVHWGTFALGDDLPSEAPLYLKKLHSEKKDKLPALRVWTMGEIVDL' A
#
# COMPACT_ATOMS: atom_id res chain seq x y z
N MET A 1 5.69 14.95 4.71
CA MET A 1 4.75 14.08 3.95
C MET A 1 3.31 14.48 4.22
N GLU A 2 2.86 14.48 5.47
CA GLU A 2 1.68 15.25 5.91
C GLU A 2 1.93 16.74 5.62
N PRO A 3 0.96 17.50 5.06
CA PRO A 3 -0.47 17.19 4.90
C PRO A 3 -0.89 16.60 3.54
N ALA A 4 0.04 16.33 2.62
CA ALA A 4 -0.28 16.05 1.22
C ALA A 4 -0.17 14.57 0.80
N HIS A 5 0.38 13.70 1.65
CA HIS A 5 0.64 12.30 1.32
C HIS A 5 0.08 11.37 2.39
N ILE A 6 -0.57 10.29 1.96
CA ILE A 6 -1.02 9.20 2.82
C ILE A 6 0.09 8.15 2.96
N GLY A 7 0.25 7.59 4.15
CA GLY A 7 1.14 6.46 4.41
C GLY A 7 0.45 5.10 4.24
N PRO A 8 1.16 3.99 4.51
CA PRO A 8 0.61 2.63 4.41
C PRO A 8 -0.63 2.38 5.25
N LYS A 9 -0.73 3.00 6.44
CA LYS A 9 -1.88 2.85 7.33
C LYS A 9 -3.11 3.54 6.73
N GLU A 10 -2.96 4.81 6.35
CA GLU A 10 -4.04 5.58 5.74
C GLU A 10 -4.47 4.98 4.39
N ALA A 11 -3.55 4.40 3.61
CA ALA A 11 -3.87 3.69 2.38
C ALA A 11 -4.75 2.44 2.62
N LEU A 12 -4.49 1.68 3.69
CA LEU A 12 -5.32 0.54 4.07
C LEU A 12 -6.72 0.96 4.56
N GLU A 13 -6.80 2.08 5.27
CA GLU A 13 -8.08 2.68 5.70
C GLU A 13 -8.88 3.20 4.50
N ALA A 14 -8.23 3.90 3.56
CA ALA A 14 -8.84 4.40 2.34
C ALA A 14 -9.47 3.27 1.51
N SER A 15 -8.79 2.12 1.40
CA SER A 15 -9.33 0.93 0.73
C SER A 15 -10.65 0.44 1.33
N SER A 16 -10.80 0.55 2.66
CA SER A 16 -12.03 0.17 3.37
C SER A 16 -13.14 1.19 3.15
N ILE A 17 -12.81 2.49 3.18
CA ILE A 17 -13.76 3.60 2.91
C ILE A 17 -14.29 3.53 1.48
N LEU A 18 -13.43 3.20 0.52
CA LEU A 18 -13.78 3.10 -0.90
C LEU A 18 -14.43 1.76 -1.29
N HIS A 19 -14.58 0.83 -0.33
CA HIS A 19 -15.12 -0.51 -0.57
C HIS A 19 -14.42 -1.27 -1.70
N SER A 20 -13.10 -1.09 -1.85
CA SER A 20 -12.33 -1.77 -2.88
C SER A 20 -12.26 -3.29 -2.64
N SER A 21 -12.19 -4.07 -3.72
CA SER A 21 -11.95 -5.52 -3.65
C SER A 21 -10.46 -5.90 -3.68
N LEU A 22 -9.60 -4.97 -4.14
CA LEU A 22 -8.17 -5.16 -4.36
C LEU A 22 -7.39 -3.86 -4.03
N ILE A 23 -6.19 -4.02 -3.45
CA ILE A 23 -5.23 -2.96 -3.19
C ILE A 23 -3.97 -3.20 -4.03
N LEU A 24 -3.62 -2.21 -4.86
CA LEU A 24 -2.38 -2.14 -5.64
C LEU A 24 -1.61 -0.89 -5.23
N PRO A 25 -0.61 -0.98 -4.32
CA PRO A 25 0.12 0.19 -3.86
C PRO A 25 1.04 0.74 -4.96
N VAL A 26 1.09 2.06 -5.06
CA VAL A 26 1.92 2.81 -6.02
C VAL A 26 2.80 3.82 -5.26
N HIS A 27 3.55 4.64 -6.01
CA HIS A 27 4.34 5.78 -5.51
C HIS A 27 5.60 5.44 -4.67
N TRP A 28 5.75 4.20 -4.22
CA TRP A 28 6.91 3.74 -3.46
C TRP A 28 8.09 3.33 -4.37
N GLY A 29 9.30 3.34 -3.81
CA GLY A 29 10.47 2.61 -4.33
C GLY A 29 11.09 3.12 -5.63
N THR A 30 10.55 4.17 -6.25
CA THR A 30 11.05 4.69 -7.54
C THR A 30 11.89 5.96 -7.37
N PHE A 31 11.44 6.89 -6.53
CA PHE A 31 12.13 8.16 -6.26
C PHE A 31 12.22 8.38 -4.74
N ALA A 32 13.34 8.94 -4.29
CA ALA A 32 13.54 9.31 -2.88
C ALA A 32 12.87 10.66 -2.58
N LEU A 33 11.54 10.62 -2.40
CA LEU A 33 10.71 11.82 -2.12
C LEU A 33 10.33 11.95 -0.64
N GLY A 34 10.61 10.93 0.17
CA GLY A 34 10.41 10.89 1.61
C GLY A 34 11.67 10.41 2.33
N ASP A 35 11.55 10.23 3.64
CA ASP A 35 12.65 9.75 4.51
C ASP A 35 12.70 8.22 4.63
N ASP A 36 11.71 7.52 4.07
CA ASP A 36 11.58 6.07 4.14
C ASP A 36 12.52 5.36 3.15
N LEU A 37 12.98 4.16 3.53
CA LEU A 37 13.75 3.33 2.60
C LEU A 37 12.83 2.83 1.47
N PRO A 38 13.36 2.58 0.25
CA PRO A 38 12.55 2.14 -0.89
C PRO A 38 11.62 0.95 -0.62
N SER A 39 12.02 0.02 0.26
CA SER A 39 11.23 -1.16 0.61
C SER A 39 10.33 -1.00 1.84
N GLU A 40 10.44 0.10 2.58
CA GLU A 40 9.81 0.26 3.88
C GLU A 40 8.28 0.32 3.77
N ALA A 41 7.76 1.18 2.90
CA ALA A 41 6.33 1.34 2.67
C ALA A 41 5.60 0.02 2.31
N PRO A 42 6.03 -0.77 1.29
CA PRO A 42 5.35 -2.02 0.97
C PRO A 42 5.51 -3.10 2.05
N LEU A 43 6.63 -3.14 2.78
CA LEU A 43 6.81 -4.07 3.90
C LEU A 43 5.86 -3.74 5.06
N TYR A 44 5.74 -2.45 5.39
CA TYR A 44 4.85 -2.00 6.45
C TYR A 44 3.38 -2.23 6.07
N LEU A 45 2.99 -1.96 4.81
CA LEU A 45 1.64 -2.27 4.32
C LEU A 45 1.30 -3.77 4.44
N LYS A 46 2.23 -4.65 4.02
CA LYS A 46 2.06 -6.11 4.16
C LYS A 46 1.88 -6.53 5.62
N LYS A 47 2.68 -5.95 6.53
CA LYS A 47 2.55 -6.20 7.97
C LYS A 47 1.16 -5.80 8.48
N LEU A 48 0.73 -4.56 8.23
CA LEU A 48 -0.59 -4.06 8.64
C LEU A 48 -1.73 -4.90 8.07
N HIS A 49 -1.62 -5.32 6.81
CA HIS A 49 -2.60 -6.21 6.16
C HIS A 49 -2.66 -7.58 6.86
N SER A 50 -1.52 -8.16 7.22
CA SER A 50 -1.46 -9.46 7.90
C SER A 50 -1.95 -9.45 9.36
N GLU A 51 -1.85 -8.31 10.04
CA GLU A 51 -2.22 -8.18 11.46
C GLU A 51 -3.73 -7.92 11.65
N LYS A 52 -4.45 -7.50 10.60
CA LYS A 52 -5.88 -7.19 10.69
C LYS A 52 -6.71 -8.49 10.70
N LYS A 53 -7.59 -8.61 11.70
CA LYS A 53 -8.44 -9.80 11.88
C LYS A 53 -9.70 -9.80 10.99
N ASP A 54 -10.06 -8.63 10.48
CA ASP A 54 -11.21 -8.48 9.59
C ASP A 54 -10.88 -8.92 8.18
N LYS A 55 -11.92 -9.29 7.42
CA LYS A 55 -11.78 -9.63 6.00
C LYS A 55 -11.37 -8.37 5.21
N LEU A 56 -10.07 -8.24 4.97
CA LEU A 56 -9.51 -7.18 4.15
C LEU A 56 -9.64 -7.50 2.65
N PRO A 57 -9.65 -6.46 1.79
CA PRO A 57 -9.45 -6.61 0.36
C PRO A 57 -8.13 -7.32 0.05
N ALA A 58 -8.05 -7.98 -1.10
CA ALA A 58 -6.81 -8.60 -1.53
C ALA A 58 -5.70 -7.53 -1.65
N LEU A 59 -4.48 -7.83 -1.20
CA LEU A 59 -3.32 -6.94 -1.36
C LEU A 59 -2.34 -7.59 -2.33
N ARG A 60 -2.00 -6.89 -3.42
CA ARG A 60 -0.93 -7.31 -4.34
C ARG A 60 0.12 -6.21 -4.44
N VAL A 61 1.25 -6.44 -3.77
CA VAL A 61 2.46 -5.63 -3.97
C VAL A 61 3.20 -6.20 -5.16
N TRP A 62 3.30 -5.40 -6.22
CA TRP A 62 3.83 -5.77 -7.52
C TRP A 62 5.27 -5.32 -7.69
N THR A 63 5.95 -5.87 -8.69
CA THR A 63 7.32 -5.53 -9.10
C THR A 63 7.32 -4.65 -10.36
N MET A 64 8.41 -3.91 -10.58
CA MET A 64 8.49 -3.01 -11.74
C MET A 64 8.38 -3.79 -13.06
N GLY A 65 7.39 -3.43 -13.88
CA GLY A 65 7.09 -4.09 -15.15
C GLY A 65 6.16 -5.30 -15.03
N GLU A 66 5.68 -5.66 -13.84
CA GLU A 66 4.70 -6.72 -13.65
C GLU A 66 3.32 -6.34 -14.21
N ILE A 67 2.69 -7.27 -14.92
CA ILE A 67 1.31 -7.15 -15.40
C ILE A 67 0.37 -7.77 -14.36
N VAL A 68 -0.66 -7.02 -13.99
CA VAL A 68 -1.71 -7.43 -13.05
C VAL A 68 -3.04 -7.49 -13.81
N ASP A 69 -3.53 -8.70 -14.07
CA ASP A 69 -4.89 -8.91 -14.57
C ASP A 69 -5.91 -8.77 -13.42
N LEU A 70 -7.06 -8.15 -13.71
CA LEU A 70 -8.11 -7.80 -12.74
C LEU A 70 -9.39 -8.60 -12.93
#